data_AF-A0A377B2U5-F1
#
_entry.id   AF-A0A377B2U5-F1
#
_cell.length_a   1.000
_cell.length_b   1.000
_cell.length_c   1.000
_cell.angle_alpha   90.00
_cell.angle_beta   90.00
_cell.angle_gamma   90.00
#
_symmetry.space_group_name_H-M   'P 1'
#
loop_
_entity.id
_entity.type
_entity.pdbx_description
1 polymer ?
#
loop_
_entity_poly.entity_id
_entity_poly.type
_entity_poly.pdbx_seq_one_letter_code
_entity_poly.pdbx_strand_id
1 'polypeptide(L)'
;MVTRIYTSGLRGPLAEEISRGLLAEPVQIHSHGGRVHLVQSGELNIDVAFLGVPSCDEFGNANGYTGKACCGSLGYAMVDADNAKQVVMLTEELLPYPHNPASIEQDQVDLIVKVDRVGDAAKIGAGATRMTTNPRELLIARSAADVIVNSGYFKEGFSMQTGTGGASLAVTRFLKTKCVAAIFAPTSPLAVLPRRWLTCTKKV
;
A
#
# COMPACT_ATOMS: atom_id res chain seq x y z
N MET A 1 -1.86 29.61 -2.48
CA MET A 1 -0.61 29.39 -3.26
C MET A 1 0.19 28.30 -2.56
N VAL A 2 0.78 27.35 -3.29
CA VAL A 2 1.63 26.28 -2.72
C VAL A 2 3.10 26.68 -2.90
N THR A 3 3.87 26.69 -1.82
CA THR A 3 5.29 27.11 -1.82
C THR A 3 6.27 25.97 -1.55
N ARG A 4 5.84 24.92 -0.86
CA ARG A 4 6.66 23.76 -0.47
C ARG A 4 5.90 22.47 -0.73
N ILE A 5 6.63 21.42 -1.13
CA ILE A 5 6.08 20.08 -1.38
C ILE A 5 6.94 19.05 -0.68
N TYR A 6 6.28 18.14 0.04
CA TYR A 6 6.84 16.92 0.60
C TYR A 6 6.11 15.74 -0.06
N THR A 7 6.83 14.81 -0.69
CA THR A 7 6.21 13.69 -1.40
C THR A 7 7.15 12.49 -1.52
N SER A 8 6.61 11.30 -1.75
CA SER A 8 7.42 10.13 -2.12
C SER A 8 7.74 10.05 -3.61
N GLY A 9 7.00 10.78 -4.44
CA GLY A 9 7.21 10.75 -5.88
C GLY A 9 6.51 11.88 -6.62
N LEU A 10 7.12 12.28 -7.73
CA LEU A 10 6.56 13.19 -8.72
C LEU A 10 6.55 12.49 -10.08
N ARG A 11 5.48 12.67 -10.84
CA ARG A 11 5.30 12.07 -12.16
C ARG A 11 4.58 13.05 -13.10
N GLY A 12 4.71 12.82 -14.40
CA GLY A 12 3.97 13.55 -15.43
C GLY A 12 4.27 15.06 -15.44
N PRO A 13 3.31 15.89 -15.89
CA PRO A 13 3.52 17.32 -16.12
C PRO A 13 4.02 18.08 -14.90
N LEU A 14 3.55 17.73 -13.69
CA LEU A 14 4.03 18.39 -12.46
C LEU A 14 5.53 18.15 -12.24
N ALA A 15 6.02 16.94 -12.48
CA ALA A 15 7.46 16.64 -12.34
C ALA A 15 8.30 17.43 -13.35
N GLU A 16 7.79 17.59 -14.58
CA GLU A 16 8.46 18.37 -15.62
C GLU A 16 8.56 19.84 -15.24
N GLU A 17 7.46 20.44 -14.78
CA GLU A 17 7.45 21.85 -14.38
C GLU A 17 8.29 22.11 -13.12
N ILE A 18 8.24 21.21 -12.13
CA ILE A 18 9.17 21.27 -10.98
C ILE A 18 10.63 21.20 -11.44
N SER A 19 10.94 20.33 -12.40
CA SER A 19 12.30 20.21 -12.96
C SER A 19 12.74 21.45 -13.75
N ARG A 20 11.78 22.23 -14.28
CA ARG A 20 12.00 23.52 -14.93
C ARG A 20 12.13 24.68 -13.95
N GLY A 21 12.01 24.45 -12.65
CA GLY A 21 12.14 25.46 -11.61
C GLY A 21 10.83 26.16 -11.24
N LEU A 22 9.67 25.47 -11.38
CA LEU A 22 8.37 26.01 -10.98
C LEU A 22 8.33 26.50 -9.51
N LEU A 23 9.07 25.84 -8.62
CA LEU A 23 9.18 26.23 -7.21
C LEU A 23 10.56 26.82 -6.90
N ALA A 24 10.56 27.88 -6.10
CA ALA A 24 11.79 28.45 -5.55
C ALA A 24 12.44 27.53 -4.51
N GLU A 25 11.63 26.84 -3.70
CA GLU A 25 12.11 25.85 -2.75
C GLU A 25 12.19 24.44 -3.39
N PRO A 26 13.30 23.71 -3.19
CA PRO A 26 13.40 22.33 -3.67
C PRO A 26 12.33 21.43 -3.03
N VAL A 27 11.73 20.55 -3.85
CA VAL A 27 10.81 19.53 -3.35
C VAL A 27 11.55 18.53 -2.48
N GLN A 28 11.00 18.26 -1.30
CA GLN A 28 11.55 17.26 -0.38
C GLN A 28 10.97 15.89 -0.75
N ILE A 29 11.84 15.00 -1.25
CA ILE A 29 11.48 13.63 -1.61
C ILE A 29 11.86 12.68 -0.48
N HIS A 30 10.89 11.93 0.03
CA HIS A 30 11.10 11.00 1.15
C HIS A 30 10.53 9.61 0.86
N SER A 31 11.09 8.58 1.48
CA SER A 31 10.50 7.23 1.43
C SER A 31 9.17 7.18 2.21
N HIS A 32 8.40 6.09 2.05
CA HIS A 32 7.17 5.90 2.84
C HIS A 32 7.46 5.88 4.35
N GLY A 33 8.49 5.16 4.79
CA GLY A 33 8.91 5.17 6.20
C GLY A 33 9.51 6.50 6.64
N GLY A 34 10.25 7.17 5.74
CA GLY A 34 10.82 8.50 6.00
C GLY A 34 9.75 9.54 6.27
N ARG A 35 8.62 9.49 5.56
CA ARG A 35 7.47 10.37 5.84
C ARG A 35 6.99 10.25 7.28
N VAL A 36 6.76 9.02 7.75
CA VAL A 36 6.28 8.76 9.12
C VAL A 36 7.28 9.34 10.14
N HIS A 37 8.57 9.13 9.90
CA HIS A 37 9.62 9.69 10.74
C HIS A 37 9.60 11.23 10.76
N LEU A 38 9.43 11.89 9.61
CA LEU A 38 9.35 13.36 9.52
C LEU A 38 8.16 13.91 10.29
N VAL A 39 7.00 13.23 10.22
CA VAL A 39 5.80 13.62 10.97
C VAL A 39 6.01 13.43 12.48
N GLN A 40 6.47 12.25 12.89
CA GLN A 40 6.67 11.92 14.31
C GLN A 40 7.80 12.72 14.98
N SER A 41 8.82 13.11 14.23
CA SER A 41 9.92 13.97 14.73
C SER A 41 9.52 15.44 14.85
N GLY A 42 8.38 15.84 14.28
CA GLY A 42 7.92 17.22 14.23
C GLY A 42 8.60 18.09 13.17
N GLU A 43 9.43 17.51 12.30
CA GLU A 43 9.98 18.23 11.13
C GLU A 43 8.87 18.56 10.13
N LEU A 44 7.89 17.67 9.99
CA LEU A 44 6.69 17.84 9.16
C LEU A 44 5.44 17.86 10.04
N ASN A 45 4.92 19.04 10.34
CA ASN A 45 3.69 19.19 11.11
C ASN A 45 2.49 19.33 10.16
N ILE A 46 1.48 18.48 10.34
CA ILE A 46 0.26 18.50 9.53
C ILE A 46 -0.78 19.34 10.29
N ASP A 47 -1.06 20.55 9.81
CA ASP A 47 -2.08 21.40 10.42
C ASP A 47 -3.49 20.89 10.11
N VAL A 48 -3.75 20.50 8.87
CA VAL A 48 -5.04 19.94 8.44
C VAL A 48 -4.81 18.78 7.48
N ALA A 49 -5.40 17.61 7.78
CA ALA A 49 -5.42 16.46 6.89
C ALA A 49 -6.77 16.36 6.16
N PHE A 50 -6.74 16.41 4.83
CA PHE A 50 -7.92 16.16 3.99
C PHE A 50 -7.88 14.72 3.50
N LEU A 51 -8.70 13.85 4.09
CA LEU A 51 -8.66 12.41 3.86
C LEU A 51 -9.90 11.96 3.07
N GLY A 52 -9.68 11.53 1.84
CA GLY A 52 -10.73 10.94 0.99
C GLY A 52 -10.99 9.49 1.37
N VAL A 53 -12.22 9.16 1.72
CA VAL A 53 -12.69 7.80 2.02
C VAL A 53 -13.92 7.45 1.18
N PRO A 54 -14.11 6.19 0.78
CA PRO A 54 -15.28 5.81 -0.01
C PRO A 54 -16.58 5.87 0.79
N SER A 55 -16.53 5.56 2.10
CA SER A 55 -17.67 5.70 3.01
C SER A 55 -17.24 5.91 4.46
N CYS A 56 -18.08 6.56 5.24
CA CYS A 56 -17.95 6.69 6.70
C CYS A 56 -19.32 6.84 7.37
N ASP A 57 -19.43 6.71 8.68
CA ASP A 57 -20.62 7.17 9.42
C ASP A 57 -20.53 8.65 9.82
N GLU A 58 -21.59 9.15 10.47
CA GLU A 58 -21.69 10.54 10.93
C GLU A 58 -20.69 10.91 12.05
N PHE A 59 -20.03 9.92 12.65
CA PHE A 59 -19.01 10.11 13.68
C PHE A 59 -17.58 9.95 13.15
N GLY A 60 -17.40 9.55 11.89
CA GLY A 60 -16.10 9.48 11.24
C GLY A 60 -15.48 8.09 11.17
N ASN A 61 -16.20 7.04 11.60
CA ASN A 61 -15.71 5.68 11.43
C ASN A 61 -15.70 5.31 9.94
N ALA A 62 -14.51 5.12 9.39
CA ALA A 62 -14.32 4.98 7.94
C ALA A 62 -13.43 3.81 7.58
N ASN A 63 -13.63 3.28 6.37
CA ASN A 63 -12.75 2.28 5.80
C ASN A 63 -12.69 2.37 4.28
N GLY A 64 -11.76 1.62 3.67
CA GLY A 64 -11.53 1.64 2.22
C GLY A 64 -12.22 0.52 1.44
N TYR A 65 -13.10 -0.29 2.04
CA TYR A 65 -13.71 -1.46 1.38
C TYR A 65 -15.24 -1.41 1.24
N THR A 66 -15.94 -0.47 1.90
CA THR A 66 -17.36 -0.17 1.68
C THR A 66 -17.55 1.16 0.94
N GLY A 67 -18.63 1.27 0.16
CA GLY A 67 -18.92 2.43 -0.69
C GLY A 67 -18.61 2.17 -2.18
N LYS A 68 -18.35 3.22 -2.96
CA LYS A 68 -18.13 3.09 -4.42
C LYS A 68 -16.65 3.06 -4.77
N ALA A 69 -15.87 4.07 -4.35
CA ALA A 69 -14.44 4.18 -4.65
C ALA A 69 -13.54 3.35 -3.70
N CYS A 70 -13.84 2.05 -3.54
CA CYS A 70 -13.16 1.17 -2.59
C CYS A 70 -11.69 0.93 -2.93
N CYS A 71 -10.78 1.69 -2.32
CA CYS A 71 -9.33 1.61 -2.52
C CYS A 71 -8.63 0.51 -1.72
N GLY A 72 -9.32 -0.13 -0.77
CA GLY A 72 -8.78 -1.16 0.11
C GLY A 72 -8.08 -0.57 1.33
N SER A 73 -6.75 -0.69 1.38
CA SER A 73 -5.94 -0.29 2.53
C SER A 73 -5.83 1.24 2.66
N LEU A 74 -6.04 1.76 3.87
CA LEU A 74 -5.92 3.18 4.20
C LEU A 74 -4.63 3.51 4.97
N GLY A 75 -3.62 2.63 4.94
CA GLY A 75 -2.45 2.72 5.83
C GLY A 75 -1.67 4.04 5.80
N TYR A 76 -1.66 4.77 4.67
CA TYR A 76 -1.05 6.10 4.62
C TYR A 76 -1.92 7.18 5.29
N ALA A 77 -3.24 7.11 5.11
CA ALA A 77 -4.18 8.05 5.68
C ALA A 77 -4.29 7.90 7.21
N MET A 78 -4.11 6.68 7.73
CA MET A 78 -4.07 6.43 9.18
C MET A 78 -2.98 7.25 9.89
N VAL A 79 -1.80 7.37 9.29
CA VAL A 79 -0.72 8.21 9.86
C VAL A 79 -1.14 9.68 9.93
N ASP A 80 -1.92 10.16 8.97
CA ASP A 80 -2.38 11.55 8.94
C ASP A 80 -3.48 11.78 9.95
N ALA A 81 -4.40 10.82 10.08
CA ALA A 81 -5.45 10.83 11.10
C ALA A 81 -4.85 10.87 12.52
N ASP A 82 -3.78 10.11 12.76
CA ASP A 82 -3.12 10.04 14.08
C ASP A 82 -2.32 11.30 14.46
N ASN A 83 -1.85 12.08 13.49
CA ASN A 83 -0.83 13.11 13.72
C ASN A 83 -1.23 14.53 13.28
N ALA A 84 -2.31 14.69 12.51
CA ALA A 84 -2.78 16.02 12.13
C ALA A 84 -3.43 16.73 13.32
N LYS A 85 -3.29 18.06 13.36
CA LYS A 85 -4.01 18.87 14.37
C LYS A 85 -5.51 18.89 14.13
N GLN A 86 -5.92 18.74 12.87
CA GLN A 86 -7.32 18.66 12.48
C GLN A 86 -7.49 17.73 11.28
N VAL A 87 -8.51 16.88 11.31
CA VAL A 87 -8.81 15.90 10.28
C VAL A 87 -10.16 16.20 9.65
N VAL A 88 -10.14 16.41 8.34
CA VAL A 88 -11.33 16.63 7.50
C VAL A 88 -11.51 15.42 6.60
N MET A 89 -12.54 14.65 6.88
CA MET A 89 -12.91 13.48 6.11
C MET A 89 -13.83 13.87 4.95
N LEU A 90 -13.43 13.49 3.74
CA LEU A 90 -14.19 13.66 2.52
C LEU A 90 -14.77 12.29 2.14
N THR A 91 -16.09 12.12 2.17
CA THR A 91 -16.75 10.83 1.94
C THR A 91 -17.73 10.87 0.77
N GLU A 92 -17.85 9.80 -0.01
CA GLU A 92 -18.89 9.69 -1.04
C GLU A 92 -20.25 9.26 -0.47
N GLU A 93 -20.22 8.52 0.63
CA GLU A 93 -21.40 7.87 1.22
C GLU A 93 -21.35 7.93 2.74
N LEU A 94 -22.48 8.34 3.34
CA LEU A 94 -22.70 8.29 4.77
C LEU A 94 -23.48 7.01 5.10
N LEU A 95 -22.93 6.21 5.99
CA LEU A 95 -23.50 4.94 6.43
C LEU A 95 -24.02 5.03 7.87
N PRO A 96 -24.94 4.13 8.28
CA PRO A 96 -25.45 4.11 9.66
C PRO A 96 -24.33 3.82 10.67
N TYR A 97 -24.42 4.49 11.82
CA TYR A 97 -23.54 4.28 12.96
C TYR A 97 -23.89 2.98 13.73
N PRO A 98 -22.90 2.21 14.24
CA PRO A 98 -21.46 2.38 14.02
C PRO A 98 -21.00 1.66 12.75
N HIS A 99 -20.33 2.39 11.86
CA HIS A 99 -19.79 1.82 10.63
C HIS A 99 -18.54 0.99 10.92
N ASN A 100 -18.55 -0.27 10.50
CA ASN A 100 -17.53 -1.25 10.84
C ASN A 100 -17.15 -2.17 9.65
N PRO A 101 -15.89 -2.65 9.62
CA PRO A 101 -14.78 -2.23 10.48
C PRO A 101 -14.35 -0.77 10.23
N ALA A 102 -13.65 -0.17 11.19
CA ALA A 102 -13.10 1.18 11.10
C ALA A 102 -11.57 1.11 10.96
N SER A 103 -11.03 1.68 9.89
CA SER A 103 -9.58 1.89 9.71
C SER A 103 -9.14 3.26 10.21
N ILE A 104 -10.04 4.23 10.12
CA ILE A 104 -9.94 5.54 10.77
C ILE A 104 -11.13 5.60 11.72
N GLU A 105 -10.87 5.88 12.98
CA GLU A 105 -11.86 5.84 14.07
C GLU A 105 -12.41 7.24 14.37
N GLN A 106 -13.60 7.29 14.97
CA GLN A 106 -14.32 8.53 15.26
C GLN A 106 -13.57 9.54 16.15
N ASP A 107 -12.64 9.10 16.99
CA ASP A 107 -11.83 9.95 17.86
C ASP A 107 -10.67 10.62 17.11
N GLN A 108 -10.47 10.26 15.85
CA GLN A 108 -9.43 10.80 14.96
C GLN A 108 -9.98 11.83 13.97
N VAL A 109 -11.29 12.11 13.97
CA VAL A 109 -11.95 12.90 12.92
C VAL A 109 -12.69 14.08 13.51
N ASP A 110 -12.39 15.29 13.01
CA ASP A 110 -13.04 16.52 13.49
C ASP A 110 -14.22 16.94 12.61
N LEU A 111 -14.08 16.79 11.29
CA LEU A 111 -15.06 17.26 10.32
C LEU A 111 -15.32 16.21 9.24
N ILE A 112 -16.58 16.09 8.82
CA ILE A 112 -17.00 15.18 7.76
C ILE A 112 -17.75 15.97 6.70
N VAL A 113 -17.34 15.80 5.46
CA VAL A 113 -17.97 16.44 4.29
C VAL A 113 -18.31 15.37 3.28
N LYS A 114 -19.60 15.27 2.95
CA LYS A 114 -20.05 14.44 1.84
C LYS A 114 -19.74 15.13 0.51
N VAL A 115 -19.10 14.41 -0.40
CA VAL A 115 -18.76 14.85 -1.76
C VAL A 115 -19.30 13.86 -2.77
N ASP A 116 -19.43 14.27 -4.03
CA ASP A 116 -19.95 13.39 -5.08
C ASP A 116 -19.00 12.23 -5.40
N ARG A 117 -17.68 12.51 -5.35
CA ARG A 117 -16.65 11.55 -5.73
C ARG A 117 -15.28 11.89 -5.11
N VAL A 118 -14.64 10.92 -4.48
CA VAL A 118 -13.24 10.97 -4.00
C VAL A 118 -12.28 10.26 -4.96
N GLY A 119 -12.77 9.33 -5.79
CA GLY A 119 -11.92 8.56 -6.70
C GLY A 119 -12.65 7.98 -7.92
N ASP A 120 -11.88 7.46 -8.88
CA ASP A 120 -12.42 6.81 -10.07
C ASP A 120 -12.48 5.29 -9.85
N ALA A 121 -13.62 4.79 -9.38
CA ALA A 121 -13.84 3.38 -9.06
C ALA A 121 -13.49 2.41 -10.21
N ALA A 122 -13.70 2.84 -11.47
CA ALA A 122 -13.40 2.01 -12.64
C ALA A 122 -11.89 1.79 -12.85
N LYS A 123 -11.03 2.63 -12.27
CA LYS A 123 -9.57 2.53 -12.37
C LYS A 123 -8.92 1.89 -11.15
N ILE A 124 -9.65 1.75 -10.04
CA ILE A 124 -9.12 1.11 -8.84
C ILE A 124 -8.91 -0.38 -9.12
N GLY A 125 -7.67 -0.84 -8.96
CA GLY A 125 -7.27 -2.23 -9.21
C GLY A 125 -7.16 -2.63 -10.70
N ALA A 126 -7.51 -1.77 -11.64
CA ALA A 126 -7.71 -2.14 -13.05
C ALA A 126 -6.43 -2.36 -13.89
N GLY A 127 -5.23 -2.11 -13.37
CA GLY A 127 -4.01 -2.11 -14.20
C GLY A 127 -2.74 -2.75 -13.63
N ALA A 128 -2.50 -2.65 -12.32
CA ALA A 128 -1.19 -3.01 -11.77
C ALA A 128 -0.93 -4.53 -11.80
N THR A 129 -1.95 -5.35 -11.59
CA THR A 129 -1.77 -6.75 -11.17
C THR A 129 -1.80 -7.77 -12.32
N ARG A 130 -1.32 -7.44 -13.52
CA ARG A 130 -1.26 -8.42 -14.62
C ARG A 130 0.12 -9.08 -14.68
N MET A 131 0.12 -10.42 -14.71
CA MET A 131 1.34 -11.19 -14.96
C MET A 131 1.90 -10.85 -16.34
N THR A 132 3.18 -10.52 -16.40
CA THR A 132 3.87 -10.24 -17.66
C THR A 132 3.91 -11.46 -18.58
N THR A 133 3.83 -11.21 -19.88
CA THR A 133 4.06 -12.20 -20.94
C THR A 133 5.38 -11.94 -21.67
N ASN A 134 6.12 -10.89 -21.30
CA ASN A 134 7.39 -10.55 -21.93
C ASN A 134 8.43 -11.63 -21.59
N PRO A 135 9.00 -12.34 -22.57
CA PRO A 135 9.96 -13.42 -22.32
C PRO A 135 11.21 -12.95 -21.56
N ARG A 136 11.64 -11.70 -21.75
CA ARG A 136 12.77 -11.11 -21.02
C ARG A 136 12.47 -10.97 -19.54
N GLU A 137 11.30 -10.46 -19.19
CA GLU A 137 10.90 -10.30 -17.79
C GLU A 137 10.67 -11.64 -17.10
N LEU A 138 10.13 -12.62 -17.83
CA LEU A 138 9.97 -13.99 -17.33
C LEU A 138 11.31 -14.68 -17.08
N LEU A 139 12.34 -14.43 -17.91
CA LEU A 139 13.68 -14.92 -17.68
C LEU A 139 14.27 -14.31 -16.39
N ILE A 140 14.18 -12.99 -16.23
CA ILE A 140 14.64 -12.29 -15.02
C ILE A 140 13.91 -12.84 -13.78
N ALA A 141 12.59 -13.00 -13.85
CA ALA A 141 11.78 -13.54 -12.76
C ALA A 141 12.17 -14.97 -12.38
N ARG A 142 12.50 -15.82 -13.36
CA ARG A 142 12.98 -17.18 -13.11
C ARG A 142 14.33 -17.15 -12.39
N SER A 143 15.29 -16.39 -12.89
CA SER A 143 16.61 -16.24 -12.27
C SER A 143 16.51 -15.66 -10.85
N ALA A 144 15.64 -14.67 -10.62
CA ALA A 144 15.40 -14.14 -9.29
C ALA A 144 14.84 -15.22 -8.33
N ALA A 145 13.91 -16.06 -8.80
CA ALA A 145 13.42 -17.19 -8.02
C ALA A 145 14.49 -18.25 -7.77
N ASP A 146 15.46 -18.44 -8.67
CA ASP A 146 16.64 -19.31 -8.43
C ASP A 146 17.52 -18.76 -7.32
N VAL A 147 17.81 -17.46 -7.34
CA VAL A 147 18.58 -16.80 -6.28
C VAL A 147 17.88 -16.92 -4.92
N ILE A 148 16.57 -16.65 -4.85
CA ILE A 148 15.82 -16.73 -3.59
C ILE A 148 15.90 -18.14 -3.00
N VAL A 149 15.70 -19.18 -3.80
CA VAL A 149 15.75 -20.57 -3.32
C VAL A 149 17.14 -20.97 -2.84
N ASN A 150 18.19 -20.47 -3.49
CA ASN A 150 19.58 -20.78 -3.12
C ASN A 150 20.19 -19.78 -2.13
N SER A 151 19.40 -18.84 -1.60
CA SER A 151 19.90 -17.78 -0.71
C SER A 151 20.22 -18.23 0.72
N GLY A 152 19.80 -19.44 1.10
CA GLY A 152 19.83 -19.89 2.50
C GLY A 152 18.66 -19.39 3.36
N TYR A 153 17.84 -18.46 2.85
CA TYR A 153 16.64 -17.97 3.53
C TYR A 153 15.34 -18.65 3.09
N PHE A 154 15.39 -19.49 2.05
CA PHE A 154 14.24 -20.25 1.58
C PHE A 154 14.00 -21.47 2.47
N LYS A 155 13.30 -21.23 3.57
CA LYS A 155 12.94 -22.22 4.60
C LYS A 155 11.51 -22.02 5.04
N GLU A 156 10.93 -23.03 5.69
CA GLU A 156 9.57 -22.94 6.22
C GLU A 156 9.41 -21.69 7.11
N GLY A 157 8.31 -20.95 6.89
CA GLY A 157 8.03 -19.69 7.60
C GLY A 157 8.79 -18.45 7.12
N PHE A 158 9.50 -18.49 5.97
CA PHE A 158 10.09 -17.28 5.40
C PHE A 158 9.02 -16.25 4.99
N SER A 159 9.39 -14.96 5.02
CA SER A 159 8.55 -13.86 4.54
C SER A 159 9.19 -13.17 3.34
N MET A 160 8.37 -12.60 2.46
CA MET A 160 8.83 -11.86 1.30
C MET A 160 7.83 -10.79 0.87
N GLN A 161 8.34 -9.71 0.29
CA GLN A 161 7.54 -8.71 -0.42
C GLN A 161 7.93 -8.72 -1.90
N THR A 162 6.93 -8.71 -2.77
CA THR A 162 7.13 -8.64 -4.22
C THR A 162 6.65 -7.31 -4.76
N GLY A 163 7.12 -6.95 -5.95
CA GLY A 163 6.66 -5.74 -6.60
C GLY A 163 5.29 -5.93 -7.25
N THR A 164 4.68 -4.82 -7.63
CA THR A 164 3.32 -4.79 -8.16
C THR A 164 3.22 -5.09 -9.65
N GLY A 165 4.33 -5.29 -10.38
CA GLY A 165 4.31 -5.57 -11.81
C GLY A 165 5.60 -6.15 -12.40
N GLY A 166 5.54 -6.52 -13.69
CA GLY A 166 6.67 -7.02 -14.48
C GLY A 166 7.35 -8.26 -13.87
N ALA A 167 8.67 -8.33 -13.98
CA ALA A 167 9.47 -9.44 -13.43
C ALA A 167 9.31 -9.59 -11.90
N SER A 168 9.17 -8.47 -11.18
CA SER A 168 9.06 -8.45 -9.72
C SER A 168 7.76 -9.06 -9.19
N LEU A 169 6.67 -9.00 -9.97
CA LEU A 169 5.42 -9.73 -9.69
C LEU A 169 5.52 -11.18 -10.18
N ALA A 170 6.09 -11.38 -11.38
CA ALA A 170 6.18 -12.69 -12.03
C ALA A 170 7.04 -13.70 -11.26
N VAL A 171 7.98 -13.25 -10.43
CA VAL A 171 8.80 -14.12 -9.56
C VAL A 171 7.93 -15.04 -8.69
N THR A 172 6.76 -14.57 -8.25
CA THR A 172 5.82 -15.35 -7.42
C THR A 172 5.36 -16.63 -8.10
N ARG A 173 5.22 -16.62 -9.44
CA ARG A 173 4.82 -17.79 -10.22
C ARG A 173 5.86 -18.90 -10.12
N PHE A 174 7.14 -18.56 -10.25
CA PHE A 174 8.23 -19.51 -10.20
C PHE A 174 8.48 -19.99 -8.76
N LEU A 175 8.38 -19.08 -7.78
CA LEU A 175 8.51 -19.44 -6.37
C LEU A 175 7.40 -20.40 -5.93
N LYS A 176 6.14 -20.18 -6.35
CA LYS A 176 5.03 -21.09 -6.04
C LYS A 176 5.34 -22.53 -6.44
N THR A 177 5.84 -22.74 -7.67
CA THR A 177 6.23 -24.08 -8.14
C THR A 177 7.30 -24.71 -7.27
N LYS A 178 8.31 -23.93 -6.84
CA LYS A 178 9.41 -24.42 -6.00
C LYS A 178 9.00 -24.68 -4.55
N CYS A 179 8.14 -23.84 -3.97
CA CYS A 179 7.56 -24.09 -2.64
C CYS A 179 6.78 -25.42 -2.63
N VAL A 180 5.94 -25.65 -3.64
CA VAL A 180 5.20 -26.91 -3.78
C VAL A 180 6.15 -28.09 -3.91
N ALA A 181 7.19 -27.99 -4.76
CA ALA A 181 8.18 -29.07 -4.89
C ALA A 181 8.93 -29.35 -3.58
N ALA A 182 9.27 -28.32 -2.81
CA ALA A 182 9.93 -28.47 -1.50
C ALA A 182 9.03 -29.15 -0.45
N ILE A 183 7.72 -28.92 -0.50
CA ILE A 183 6.74 -29.59 0.39
C ILE A 183 6.65 -31.09 0.11
N PHE A 184 6.78 -31.50 -1.16
CA PHE A 184 6.68 -32.91 -1.59
C PHE A 184 8.03 -33.62 -1.73
N ALA A 185 9.14 -32.96 -1.43
CA ALA A 185 10.44 -33.61 -1.37
C ALA A 185 10.44 -34.62 -0.21
N PRO A 186 10.93 -35.87 -0.41
CA PRO A 186 11.00 -36.84 0.66
C PRO A 186 11.89 -36.29 1.78
N THR A 187 11.28 -36.00 2.93
CA THR A 187 12.01 -35.62 4.14
C THR A 187 12.85 -36.82 4.59
N SER A 188 14.16 -36.59 4.79
CA SER A 188 15.01 -37.49 5.58
C SER A 188 14.29 -37.88 6.88
N PRO A 189 14.37 -39.14 7.34
CA PRO A 189 13.56 -39.68 8.44
C PRO A 189 13.80 -39.05 9.84
N LEU A 190 14.53 -37.94 9.94
CA LEU A 190 14.90 -37.29 11.21
C LEU A 190 14.15 -35.99 11.53
N ALA A 191 13.20 -35.52 10.70
CA ALA A 191 12.48 -34.27 10.95
C ALA A 191 10.97 -34.47 11.01
N VAL A 192 10.46 -34.90 12.17
CA VAL A 192 9.03 -34.82 12.50
C VAL A 192 8.77 -33.45 13.11
N LEU A 193 8.21 -32.51 12.34
CA LEU A 193 7.62 -31.28 12.87
C LEU A 193 6.22 -31.07 12.23
N PRO A 194 5.25 -30.55 12.99
CA PRO A 194 3.84 -30.63 12.65
C PRO A 194 3.47 -29.69 11.50
N ARG A 195 2.64 -30.21 10.59
CA ARG A 195 2.08 -29.50 9.43
C ARG A 195 1.17 -28.36 9.92
N ARG A 196 1.62 -27.12 9.87
CA ARG A 196 0.77 -25.92 9.96
C ARG A 196 0.91 -25.10 8.68
N TRP A 197 -0.23 -24.77 8.12
CA TRP A 197 -0.43 -24.24 6.76
C TRP A 197 0.18 -22.85 6.56
N LEU A 198 0.73 -22.62 5.36
CA LEU A 198 1.14 -21.30 4.86
C LEU A 198 -0.07 -20.34 4.82
N THR A 199 -0.04 -19.28 5.62
CA THR A 199 -0.74 -18.03 5.31
C THR A 199 0.23 -17.08 4.61
N CYS A 200 0.18 -17.06 3.28
CA CYS A 200 0.78 -15.99 2.49
C CYS A 200 -0.12 -14.76 2.65
N THR A 201 0.13 -13.93 3.67
CA THR A 201 -0.59 -12.67 3.83
C THR A 201 -0.15 -11.71 2.73
N LYS A 202 -1.07 -11.46 1.79
CA LYS A 202 -0.99 -10.34 0.86
C LYS A 202 -1.13 -9.08 1.72
N LYS A 203 -0.05 -8.33 1.94
CA LYS A 203 -0.18 -6.95 2.40
C LYS A 203 -0.80 -6.17 1.24
N VAL A 204 -2.10 -5.90 1.35
CA VAL A 204 -2.83 -4.92 0.52
C VAL A 204 -2.54 -3.54 1.09
#